data_AF-A0A478FQ11-F1
#
_entry.id   AF-A0A478FQ11-F1
#
_cell.length_a   1.000
_cell.length_b   1.000
_cell.length_c   1.000
_cell.angle_alpha   90.00
_cell.angle_beta   90.00
_cell.angle_gamma   90.00
#
_symmetry.space_group_name_H-M   'P 1'
#
loop_
_entity.id
_entity.type
_entity.pdbx_description
1 polymer ?
#
loop_
_entity_poly.entity_id
_entity_poly.type
_entity_poly.pdbx_seq_one_letter_code
_entity_poly.pdbx_strand_id
1 'polypeptide(L)'
;MTPQMATGAAAGIAVAGAGGTAIAYASGAFGYPTYFSVAKEAEEIKNKKKYIGDNEKEVKGWLKEANKETTYKQALKTKLSSMDGKGLPTKPDQTIINKLETPNTLEENEATSIYNYVTAWCDSKKDLKHKEGGTNDTFDVFKGVCFVNNTPSAT
;
A
#
# COMPACT_ATOMS: atom_id res chain seq x y z
N MET A 1 39.35 -43.43 -24.49
CA MET A 1 39.47 -42.39 -23.46
C MET A 1 38.26 -41.48 -23.56
N THR A 2 37.50 -41.39 -22.48
CA THR A 2 36.43 -40.40 -22.20
C THR A 2 37.06 -39.04 -21.85
N PRO A 3 36.31 -37.91 -21.86
CA PRO A 3 35.45 -37.60 -20.71
C PRO A 3 34.01 -37.19 -21.06
N GLN A 4 33.13 -37.53 -20.12
CA GLN A 4 31.71 -37.18 -20.01
C GLN A 4 31.52 -35.77 -19.41
N MET A 5 30.45 -35.10 -19.85
CA MET A 5 29.42 -34.42 -19.04
C MET A 5 29.84 -33.70 -17.74
N ALA A 6 29.73 -32.36 -17.70
CA ALA A 6 29.20 -31.58 -16.56
C ALA A 6 29.01 -30.08 -16.88
N THR A 7 27.84 -29.56 -16.49
CA THR A 7 27.53 -28.18 -16.03
C THR A 7 27.60 -26.97 -16.98
N GLY A 8 26.46 -26.27 -17.08
CA GLY A 8 26.41 -24.86 -17.50
C GLY A 8 25.01 -24.42 -17.91
N ALA A 9 24.11 -24.19 -16.95
CA ALA A 9 22.85 -23.51 -17.20
C ALA A 9 23.11 -22.08 -17.68
N ALA A 10 22.83 -21.81 -18.95
CA ALA A 10 22.69 -20.47 -19.49
C ALA A 10 21.20 -20.26 -19.82
N ALA A 11 20.39 -19.97 -18.79
CA ALA A 11 19.11 -19.34 -19.00
C ALA A 11 19.41 -17.91 -19.50
N GLY A 12 19.32 -17.72 -20.81
CA GLY A 12 19.55 -16.44 -21.47
C GLY A 12 18.61 -15.38 -20.90
N ILE A 13 19.17 -14.40 -20.20
CA ILE A 13 18.49 -13.16 -19.86
C ILE A 13 18.42 -12.36 -21.16
N ALA A 14 17.22 -12.35 -21.75
CA ALA A 14 16.91 -11.53 -22.90
C ALA A 14 16.56 -10.11 -22.43
N VAL A 15 17.44 -9.18 -22.83
CA VAL A 15 17.21 -7.80 -23.28
C VAL A 15 16.56 -6.77 -22.35
N ALA A 16 17.36 -5.75 -22.06
CA ALA A 16 16.93 -4.40 -21.70
C ALA A 16 16.13 -3.74 -22.85
N GLY A 17 15.01 -3.11 -22.52
CA GLY A 17 14.24 -2.23 -23.41
C GLY A 17 12.76 -2.17 -23.06
N ALA A 18 12.29 -0.99 -22.61
CA ALA A 18 10.92 -0.63 -22.24
C ALA A 18 10.39 -1.17 -20.91
N GLY A 19 9.81 -0.27 -20.10
CA GLY A 19 9.40 -0.48 -18.72
C GLY A 19 8.44 -1.65 -18.52
N GLY A 20 8.87 -2.61 -17.70
CA GLY A 20 8.14 -3.81 -17.36
C GLY A 20 9.02 -4.61 -16.42
N THR A 21 9.23 -4.10 -15.20
CA THR A 21 9.96 -4.82 -14.16
C THR A 21 9.19 -6.08 -13.83
N ALA A 22 9.61 -7.21 -14.41
CA ALA A 22 9.22 -8.53 -13.96
C ALA A 22 9.68 -8.66 -12.50
N ILE A 23 8.74 -8.49 -11.58
CA ILE A 23 8.97 -8.59 -10.14
C ILE A 23 9.32 -10.05 -9.86
N ALA A 24 10.58 -10.36 -9.55
CA ALA A 24 11.01 -11.69 -9.17
C ALA A 24 10.60 -11.96 -7.72
N TYR A 25 9.48 -12.68 -7.57
CA TYR A 25 8.85 -13.05 -6.31
C TYR A 25 9.72 -14.04 -5.49
N ALA A 26 10.20 -13.60 -4.33
CA ALA A 26 10.52 -14.46 -3.18
C ALA A 26 9.59 -13.97 -2.04
N SER A 27 8.61 -14.73 -1.56
CA SER A 27 8.71 -16.11 -1.06
C SER A 27 7.39 -16.88 -1.26
N GLY A 28 7.48 -18.12 -1.76
CA GLY A 28 6.44 -19.16 -1.64
C GLY A 28 5.47 -19.30 -2.83
N ALA A 29 5.83 -20.16 -3.79
CA ALA A 29 4.95 -20.91 -4.69
C ALA A 29 3.95 -20.14 -5.59
N PHE A 30 4.31 -19.96 -6.87
CA PHE A 30 3.40 -19.68 -8.01
C PHE A 30 2.21 -18.73 -7.73
N GLY A 31 2.45 -17.66 -6.98
CA GLY A 31 1.46 -16.64 -6.67
C GLY A 31 1.35 -15.65 -7.83
N TYR A 32 0.13 -15.42 -8.30
CA TYR A 32 -0.16 -14.29 -9.19
C TYR A 32 0.20 -12.97 -8.50
N PRO A 33 0.60 -11.92 -9.24
CA PRO A 33 0.86 -10.62 -8.65
C PRO A 33 -0.39 -10.09 -7.96
N THR A 34 -0.26 -9.70 -6.69
CA THR A 34 -1.33 -9.11 -5.89
C THR A 34 -1.13 -7.61 -5.74
N TYR A 35 -2.16 -6.89 -5.31
CA TYR A 35 -2.04 -5.46 -5.02
C TYR A 35 -0.95 -5.21 -3.98
N PHE A 36 -0.90 -6.01 -2.92
CA PHE A 36 0.11 -5.86 -1.88
C PHE A 36 1.52 -6.10 -2.40
N SER A 37 1.75 -7.22 -3.10
CA SER A 37 3.10 -7.58 -3.56
C SER A 37 3.62 -6.61 -4.62
N VAL A 38 2.77 -6.15 -5.53
CA VAL A 38 3.14 -5.17 -6.56
C VAL A 38 3.39 -3.79 -5.94
N ALA A 39 2.50 -3.33 -5.05
CA ALA A 39 2.67 -2.03 -4.39
C ALA A 39 3.94 -1.98 -3.52
N LYS A 40 4.23 -3.05 -2.78
CA LYS A 40 5.42 -3.11 -1.90
C LYS A 40 6.74 -2.97 -2.67
N GLU A 41 6.76 -3.43 -3.92
CA GLU A 41 7.93 -3.36 -4.79
C GLU A 41 8.00 -2.07 -5.62
N ALA A 42 6.96 -1.23 -5.59
CA ALA A 42 6.97 0.08 -6.27
C ALA A 42 8.04 1.00 -5.68
N GLU A 43 8.79 1.72 -6.52
CA GLU A 43 9.93 2.57 -6.10
C GLU A 43 9.55 3.66 -5.08
N GLU A 44 8.31 4.12 -5.12
CA GLU A 44 7.75 5.12 -4.20
C GLU A 44 7.40 4.54 -2.80
N ILE A 45 7.32 3.21 -2.67
CA ILE A 45 6.94 2.48 -1.44
C ILE A 45 8.12 1.68 -0.90
N LYS A 46 8.84 0.95 -1.76
CA LYS A 46 9.91 0.02 -1.39
C LYS A 46 10.93 0.68 -0.47
N ASN A 47 11.11 0.10 0.71
CA ASN A 47 11.99 0.58 1.79
C ASN A 47 11.69 2.00 2.36
N LYS A 48 10.68 2.70 1.84
CA LYS A 48 10.30 4.07 2.24
C LYS A 48 9.02 4.11 3.06
N LYS A 49 8.10 3.19 2.78
CA LYS A 49 6.77 3.13 3.37
C LYS A 49 6.48 1.75 3.94
N LYS A 50 5.60 1.70 4.94
CA LYS A 50 5.11 0.46 5.55
C LYS A 50 3.61 0.33 5.37
N TYR A 51 3.13 -0.91 5.42
CA TYR A 51 1.71 -1.19 5.38
C TYR A 51 1.00 -0.64 6.62
N ILE A 52 -0.16 -0.01 6.41
CA ILE A 52 -0.93 0.65 7.47
C ILE A 52 -1.38 -0.32 8.60
N GLY A 53 -1.65 -1.58 8.25
CA GLY A 53 -2.07 -2.61 9.20
C GLY A 53 -1.00 -2.97 10.24
N ASP A 54 0.27 -2.70 9.95
CA ASP A 54 1.37 -3.01 10.87
C ASP A 54 1.74 -1.82 11.79
N ASN A 55 1.10 -0.64 11.61
CA ASN A 55 1.53 0.63 12.23
C ASN A 55 0.38 1.39 12.92
N GLU A 56 -0.56 0.68 13.54
CA GLU A 56 -1.78 1.26 14.13
C GLU A 56 -1.54 2.51 14.99
N LYS A 57 -0.70 2.40 16.02
CA LYS A 57 -0.47 3.48 16.99
C LYS A 57 0.11 4.73 16.31
N GLU A 58 1.05 4.51 15.40
CA GLU A 58 1.76 5.57 14.70
C GLU A 58 0.83 6.31 13.74
N VAL A 59 0.06 5.56 12.94
CA VAL A 59 -0.90 6.14 11.98
C VAL A 59 -2.00 6.91 12.71
N LYS A 60 -2.58 6.34 13.77
CA LYS A 60 -3.57 7.05 14.59
C LYS A 60 -2.98 8.32 15.22
N GLY A 61 -1.72 8.26 15.67
CA GLY A 61 -0.99 9.42 16.16
C GLY A 61 -0.91 10.54 15.12
N TRP A 62 -0.43 10.24 13.91
CA TRP A 62 -0.34 11.24 12.85
C TRP A 62 -1.68 11.80 12.43
N LEU A 63 -2.73 10.96 12.35
CA LEU A 63 -4.09 11.42 12.04
C LEU A 63 -4.54 12.53 13.01
N LYS A 64 -4.19 12.41 14.29
CA LYS A 64 -4.49 13.41 15.33
C LYS A 64 -3.61 14.66 15.24
N GLU A 65 -2.36 14.54 14.79
CA GLU A 65 -1.40 15.66 14.72
C GLU A 65 -1.60 16.55 13.48
N ALA A 66 -2.00 17.81 13.65
CA ALA A 66 -2.33 18.73 12.55
C ALA A 66 -1.26 18.84 11.44
N ASN A 67 0.03 18.83 11.80
CA ASN A 67 1.16 19.12 10.91
C ASN A 67 1.94 17.88 10.44
N LYS A 68 1.50 16.66 10.79
CA LYS A 68 2.16 15.44 10.33
C LYS A 68 1.42 14.79 9.19
N GLU A 69 2.19 14.16 8.29
CA GLU A 69 1.67 13.33 7.20
C GLU A 69 0.57 14.05 6.39
N THR A 70 0.73 15.35 6.17
CA THR A 70 -0.28 16.22 5.53
C THR A 70 -0.64 15.73 4.13
N THR A 71 0.36 15.29 3.35
CA THR A 71 0.16 14.67 2.04
C THR A 71 -0.65 13.37 2.13
N TYR A 72 -0.37 12.53 3.12
CA TYR A 72 -1.13 11.29 3.33
C TYR A 72 -2.58 11.61 3.72
N LYS A 73 -2.81 12.56 4.64
CA LYS A 73 -4.17 12.99 5.02
C LYS A 73 -4.96 13.56 3.86
N GLN A 74 -4.34 14.37 3.00
CA GLN A 74 -4.97 14.91 1.80
C GLN A 74 -5.28 13.81 0.78
N ALA A 75 -4.33 12.89 0.54
CA ALA A 75 -4.56 11.73 -0.33
C ALA A 75 -5.69 10.86 0.21
N LEU A 76 -5.71 10.65 1.53
CA LEU A 76 -6.73 9.89 2.21
C LEU A 76 -8.10 10.55 2.06
N LYS A 77 -8.24 11.84 2.41
CA LYS A 77 -9.48 12.62 2.22
C LYS A 77 -10.02 12.51 0.80
N THR A 78 -9.14 12.67 -0.19
CA THR A 78 -9.52 12.65 -1.62
C THR A 78 -9.99 11.27 -2.08
N LYS A 79 -9.36 10.21 -1.56
CA LYS A 79 -9.59 8.84 -2.02
C LYS A 79 -10.60 8.07 -1.17
N LEU A 80 -10.90 8.53 0.06
CA LEU A 80 -11.82 7.85 0.99
C LEU A 80 -13.22 7.72 0.38
N SER A 81 -13.65 8.71 -0.40
CA SER A 81 -14.92 8.67 -1.14
C SER A 81 -15.02 7.48 -2.10
N SER A 82 -13.90 7.08 -2.72
CA SER A 82 -13.83 5.96 -3.68
C SER A 82 -13.54 4.61 -3.01
N MET A 83 -13.34 4.58 -1.69
CA MET A 83 -13.16 3.36 -0.94
C MET A 83 -14.52 2.79 -0.57
N ASP A 84 -15.00 1.84 -1.36
CA ASP A 84 -16.22 1.09 -1.07
C ASP A 84 -15.99 -0.42 -1.17
N GLY A 85 -16.83 -1.18 -0.47
CA GLY A 85 -16.74 -2.63 -0.41
C GLY A 85 -17.80 -3.25 0.51
N LYS A 86 -18.17 -4.50 0.21
CA LYS A 86 -19.05 -5.28 1.08
C LYS A 86 -18.30 -5.72 2.33
N GLY A 87 -18.96 -5.69 3.48
CA GLY A 87 -18.39 -6.14 4.76
C GLY A 87 -17.36 -5.20 5.38
N LEU A 88 -17.24 -3.97 4.85
CA LEU A 88 -16.45 -2.92 5.49
C LEU A 88 -17.20 -2.35 6.71
N PRO A 89 -16.48 -1.87 7.74
CA PRO A 89 -17.09 -1.11 8.82
C PRO A 89 -17.73 0.18 8.28
N THR A 90 -18.56 0.82 9.09
CA THR A 90 -19.22 2.09 8.71
C THR A 90 -18.17 3.13 8.30
N LYS A 91 -18.36 3.69 7.11
CA LYS A 91 -17.51 4.77 6.59
C LYS A 91 -17.64 6.00 7.50
N PRO A 92 -16.53 6.65 7.89
CA PRO A 92 -16.58 7.90 8.64
C PRO A 92 -17.41 8.96 7.90
N ASP A 93 -18.21 9.73 8.64
CA ASP A 93 -19.02 10.81 8.07
C ASP A 93 -18.16 11.94 7.48
N GLN A 94 -18.75 12.71 6.57
CA GLN A 94 -18.05 13.80 5.88
C GLN A 94 -17.46 14.84 6.84
N THR A 95 -18.12 15.08 7.98
CA THR A 95 -17.61 15.97 9.04
C THR A 95 -16.27 15.48 9.59
N ILE A 96 -16.13 14.17 9.84
CA ILE A 96 -14.90 13.53 10.32
C ILE A 96 -13.84 13.55 9.23
N ILE A 97 -14.22 13.25 7.98
CA ILE A 97 -13.31 13.29 6.83
C ILE A 97 -12.75 14.69 6.60
N ASN A 98 -13.57 15.74 6.76
CA ASN A 98 -13.11 17.12 6.58
C ASN A 98 -12.09 17.54 7.65
N LYS A 99 -12.11 16.93 8.85
CA LYS A 99 -11.10 17.16 9.88
C LYS A 99 -9.71 16.61 9.52
N LEU A 100 -9.57 15.81 8.46
CA LEU A 100 -8.25 15.42 7.93
C LEU A 100 -7.47 16.62 7.35
N GLU A 101 -8.11 17.76 7.12
CA GLU A 101 -7.44 18.98 6.68
C GLU A 101 -6.59 19.59 7.79
N THR A 102 -5.31 19.86 7.51
CA THR A 102 -4.50 20.76 8.31
C THR A 102 -5.14 22.16 8.31
N PRO A 103 -5.31 22.83 9.46
CA PRO A 103 -4.73 22.54 10.77
C PRO A 103 -5.62 21.78 11.77
N ASN A 104 -6.71 21.15 11.34
CA ASN A 104 -7.62 20.48 12.25
C ASN A 104 -6.99 19.25 12.92
N THR A 105 -7.38 19.03 14.17
CA THR A 105 -7.05 17.83 14.94
C THR A 105 -8.26 16.90 14.98
N LEU A 106 -8.01 15.61 14.80
CA LEU A 106 -9.02 14.58 15.03
C LEU A 106 -9.01 14.15 16.50
N GLU A 107 -10.19 13.86 17.03
CA GLU A 107 -10.31 13.15 18.29
C GLU A 107 -9.86 11.69 18.14
N GLU A 108 -9.57 11.03 19.25
CA GLU A 108 -9.02 9.66 19.24
C GLU A 108 -9.96 8.61 18.65
N ASN A 109 -11.25 8.73 18.97
CA ASN A 109 -12.32 7.91 18.40
C ASN A 109 -12.46 8.16 16.89
N GLU A 110 -12.33 9.41 16.43
CA GLU A 110 -12.42 9.76 15.01
C GLU A 110 -11.23 9.22 14.23
N ALA A 111 -10.00 9.42 14.74
CA ALA A 111 -8.79 8.85 14.16
C ALA A 111 -8.84 7.31 14.13
N THR A 112 -9.38 6.70 15.20
CA THR A 112 -9.59 5.24 15.25
C THR A 112 -10.62 4.78 14.22
N SER A 113 -11.72 5.50 14.05
CA SER A 113 -12.74 5.18 13.06
C SER A 113 -12.19 5.23 11.64
N ILE A 114 -11.43 6.28 11.30
CA ILE A 114 -10.76 6.40 9.99
C ILE A 114 -9.76 5.27 9.81
N TYR A 115 -8.87 5.05 10.78
CA TYR A 115 -7.87 4.00 10.70
C TYR A 115 -8.50 2.63 10.47
N ASN A 116 -9.50 2.26 11.27
CA ASN A 116 -10.16 0.96 11.17
C ASN A 116 -10.84 0.78 9.80
N TYR A 117 -11.49 1.82 9.28
CA TYR A 117 -12.10 1.78 7.96
C TYR A 117 -11.09 1.58 6.84
N VAL A 118 -10.01 2.37 6.85
CA VAL A 118 -8.97 2.32 5.82
C VAL A 118 -8.23 0.99 5.87
N THR A 119 -7.85 0.53 7.06
CA THR A 119 -7.17 -0.77 7.24
C THR A 119 -8.06 -1.93 6.79
N ALA A 120 -9.34 -1.93 7.14
CA ALA A 120 -10.28 -2.95 6.67
C ALA A 120 -10.44 -2.92 5.14
N TRP A 121 -10.50 -1.73 4.54
CA TRP A 121 -10.53 -1.59 3.09
C TRP A 121 -9.24 -2.13 2.46
N CYS A 122 -8.07 -1.75 2.98
CA CYS A 122 -6.77 -2.26 2.54
C CYS A 122 -6.69 -3.79 2.65
N ASP A 123 -7.10 -4.37 3.77
CA ASP A 123 -7.13 -5.82 3.95
C ASP A 123 -8.08 -6.53 2.98
N SER A 124 -9.20 -5.89 2.61
CA SER A 124 -10.11 -6.44 1.59
C SER A 124 -9.52 -6.42 0.18
N LYS A 125 -8.53 -5.56 -0.10
CA LYS A 125 -7.94 -5.38 -1.43
C LYS A 125 -6.56 -6.01 -1.58
N LYS A 126 -5.83 -6.24 -0.49
CA LYS A 126 -4.41 -6.63 -0.52
C LYS A 126 -4.15 -7.90 -1.35
N ASP A 127 -5.05 -8.86 -1.30
CA ASP A 127 -4.96 -10.16 -1.98
C ASP A 127 -5.58 -10.16 -3.40
N LEU A 128 -6.12 -9.02 -3.85
CA LEU A 128 -6.66 -8.91 -5.21
C LEU A 128 -5.54 -9.04 -6.23
N LYS A 129 -5.82 -9.78 -7.32
CA LYS A 129 -4.87 -9.93 -8.43
C LYS A 129 -4.66 -8.59 -9.12
N HIS A 130 -3.41 -8.17 -9.22
CA HIS A 130 -3.02 -7.06 -10.07
C HIS A 130 -3.00 -7.52 -11.53
N LYS A 131 -3.66 -6.78 -12.42
CA LYS A 131 -3.61 -7.00 -13.87
C LYS A 131 -2.71 -5.92 -14.46
N GLU A 132 -1.56 -6.32 -15.01
CA GLU A 132 -0.68 -5.40 -15.72
C GLU A 132 -1.36 -4.85 -16.99
N GLY A 133 -1.17 -3.57 -17.28
CA GLY A 133 -1.65 -2.92 -18.51
C GLY A 133 -3.07 -2.34 -18.48
N GLY A 134 -3.74 -2.32 -17.33
CA GLY A 134 -5.03 -1.62 -17.15
C GLY A 134 -4.92 -0.46 -16.16
N THR A 135 -5.60 0.66 -16.45
CA THR A 135 -5.85 1.71 -15.45
C THR A 135 -6.67 1.10 -14.33
N ASN A 136 -6.07 0.98 -13.15
CA ASN A 136 -6.73 0.36 -12.01
C ASN A 136 -6.81 1.39 -10.90
N ASP A 137 -7.82 2.26 -10.99
CA ASP A 137 -8.05 3.33 -10.01
C ASP A 137 -8.07 2.79 -8.57
N THR A 138 -8.54 1.56 -8.38
CA THR A 138 -8.53 0.89 -7.08
C THR A 138 -7.10 0.57 -6.60
N PHE A 139 -6.20 0.18 -7.50
CA PHE A 139 -4.79 -0.05 -7.17
C PHE A 139 -4.06 1.26 -6.84
N ASP A 140 -4.33 2.35 -7.56
CA ASP A 140 -3.75 3.66 -7.24
C ASP A 140 -4.32 4.25 -5.94
N VAL A 141 -5.58 3.96 -5.62
CA VAL A 141 -6.11 4.23 -4.27
C VAL A 141 -5.36 3.39 -3.23
N PHE A 142 -5.20 2.09 -3.48
CA PHE A 142 -4.49 1.18 -2.59
C PHE A 142 -3.06 1.61 -2.28
N LYS A 143 -2.25 1.91 -3.30
CA LYS A 143 -0.89 2.43 -3.13
C LYS A 143 -0.86 3.73 -2.30
N GLY A 144 -1.82 4.62 -2.54
CA GLY A 144 -1.85 5.94 -1.92
C GLY A 144 -2.27 5.94 -0.45
N VAL A 145 -3.05 4.97 -0.01
CA VAL A 145 -3.71 5.01 1.32
C VAL A 145 -3.34 3.84 2.24
N CYS A 146 -2.87 2.73 1.69
CA CYS A 146 -2.51 1.52 2.45
C CYS A 146 -1.03 1.48 2.85
N PHE A 147 -0.23 2.42 2.34
CA PHE A 147 1.19 2.54 2.66
C PHE A 147 1.49 3.92 3.19
N VAL A 148 2.07 3.97 4.38
CA VAL A 148 2.41 5.20 5.10
C VAL A 148 3.92 5.32 5.25
N ASN A 149 4.43 6.54 5.42
CA ASN A 149 5.87 6.76 5.56
C ASN A 149 6.42 5.94 6.72
N ASN A 150 7.54 5.25 6.49
CA ASN A 150 8.26 4.59 7.57
C ASN A 150 9.05 5.65 8.33
N THR A 151 8.41 6.39 9.25
CA THR A 151 9.23 7.22 10.13
C THR A 151 9.93 6.31 11.12
N PRO A 152 11.26 6.42 11.29
CA PRO A 152 11.89 5.81 12.45
C PRO A 152 11.22 6.43 13.68
N SER A 153 10.65 5.58 14.55
CA SER A 153 10.21 5.97 15.87
C SER A 153 11.37 6.75 16.50
N ALA A 154 11.18 8.05 16.72
CA ALA A 154 12.17 8.86 17.41
C ALA A 154 12.32 8.27 18.81
N THR A 155 13.48 7.66 19.07
CA THR A 155 13.91 7.17 20.38
C THR A 155 14.14 8.32 21.34
#